data_AF-A0A0H2SM12-F1
#
_entry.id   AF-A0A0H2SM12-F1
#
_cell.length_a   1.000
_cell.length_b   1.000
_cell.length_c   1.000
_cell.angle_alpha   90.00
_cell.angle_beta   90.00
_cell.angle_gamma   90.00
#
_symmetry.space_group_name_H-M   'P 1'
#
loop_
_entity.id
_entity.type
_entity.pdbx_description
1 polymer ?
#
loop_
_entity_poly.entity_id
_entity_poly.type
_entity_poly.pdbx_seq_one_letter_code
_entity_poly.pdbx_strand_id
1 'polypeptide(L)'
;MGLFASEKTTKIYFEEGRIIEKETQDYIEVLEELSFELGEEIKKTVTPKDLVINADGSYKMNVENSVQVPLNVLVKVIKGWSEQVPVTVENLKKLDNNIINKLWIKLQEMYGLSLR
;
A
#
# COMPACT_ATOMS: atom_id res chain seq x y z
N MET A 1 21.63 -17.91 6.46
CA MET A 1 21.46 -16.54 5.93
C MET A 1 20.14 -16.03 6.49
N GLY A 2 20.19 -15.03 7.36
CA GLY A 2 19.02 -14.58 8.13
C GLY A 2 17.96 -13.97 7.20
N LEU A 3 16.74 -14.51 7.27
CA LEU A 3 15.53 -14.02 6.62
C LEU A 3 15.00 -12.76 7.33
N PHE A 4 15.85 -11.76 7.55
CA PHE A 4 15.41 -10.51 8.15
C PHE A 4 15.13 -9.53 7.02
N ALA A 5 13.84 -9.20 6.84
CA ALA A 5 13.44 -8.04 6.07
C ALA A 5 14.25 -6.84 6.58
N SER A 6 14.95 -6.14 5.69
CA SER A 6 15.71 -4.98 6.12
C SER A 6 14.72 -3.94 6.64
N GLU A 7 15.00 -3.34 7.80
CA GLU A 7 14.19 -2.22 8.33
C GLU A 7 14.39 -0.93 7.53
N LYS A 8 14.92 -1.05 6.30
CA LYS A 8 15.13 0.09 5.43
C LYS A 8 13.79 0.66 5.03
N THR A 9 13.77 1.98 5.05
CA THR A 9 12.62 2.77 4.65
C THR A 9 13.00 3.65 3.47
N THR A 10 11.99 3.98 2.66
CA THR A 10 12.09 5.00 1.63
C THR A 10 11.02 6.04 1.85
N LYS A 11 11.31 7.28 1.44
CA LYS A 11 10.41 8.41 1.55
C LYS A 11 9.70 8.62 0.23
N ILE A 12 8.37 8.76 0.29
CA ILE A 12 7.52 9.16 -0.82
C ILE A 12 7.11 10.60 -0.55
N TYR A 13 7.55 11.50 -1.42
CA TYR A 13 7.32 12.93 -1.29
C TYR A 13 6.04 13.36 -1.98
N PHE A 14 5.34 14.32 -1.37
CA PHE A 14 4.10 14.87 -1.87
C PHE A 14 4.20 16.39 -2.06
N GLU A 15 3.53 16.90 -3.08
CA GLU A 15 3.31 18.32 -3.31
C GLU A 15 1.93 18.48 -3.97
N GLU A 16 1.07 19.35 -3.41
CA GLU A 16 -0.29 19.59 -3.91
C GLU A 16 -1.11 18.29 -4.13
N GLY A 17 -0.92 17.30 -3.23
CA GLY A 17 -1.60 16.00 -3.32
C GLY A 17 -1.11 15.09 -4.45
N ARG A 18 0.06 15.36 -5.04
CA ARG A 18 0.71 14.53 -6.05
C ARG A 18 2.01 13.96 -5.51
N ILE A 19 2.35 12.72 -5.91
CA ILE A 19 3.66 12.14 -5.64
C ILE A 19 4.68 12.78 -6.58
N ILE A 20 5.80 13.21 -6.02
CA ILE A 20 6.90 13.82 -6.75
C ILE A 20 8.23 13.14 -6.40
N GLU A 21 9.21 13.23 -7.29
CA GLU A 21 10.54 12.64 -7.07
C GLU A 21 11.46 13.55 -6.26
N LYS A 22 11.18 14.85 -6.24
CA LYS A 22 11.97 15.85 -5.52
C LYS A 22 11.60 15.83 -4.04
N GLU A 23 12.62 15.98 -3.19
CA GLU A 23 12.39 16.12 -1.75
C GLU A 23 11.55 17.35 -1.42
N THR A 24 10.51 17.16 -0.59
CA THR A 24 9.64 18.21 -0.05
C THR A 24 9.40 18.02 1.45
N GLN A 25 8.76 19.03 2.05
CA GLN A 25 8.39 19.00 3.46
C GLN A 25 7.37 17.92 3.76
N ASP A 26 6.47 17.62 2.82
CA ASP A 26 5.46 16.58 2.96
C ASP A 26 5.96 15.26 2.42
N TYR A 27 6.13 14.28 3.31
CA TYR A 27 6.57 12.94 2.93
C TYR A 27 5.89 11.87 3.76
N ILE A 28 5.79 10.67 3.21
CA ILE A 28 5.40 9.45 3.90
C ILE A 28 6.56 8.48 3.80
N GLU A 29 7.02 7.99 4.95
CA GLU A 29 8.09 7.01 5.06
C GLU A 29 7.50 5.60 5.12
N VAL A 30 7.94 4.73 4.22
CA VAL A 30 7.40 3.38 4.04
C VAL A 30 8.53 2.36 4.01
N LEU A 31 8.25 1.10 4.31
CA LEU A 31 9.20 0.01 4.13
C LEU A 31 9.68 -0.07 2.67
N GLU A 32 11.00 -0.16 2.47
CA GLU A 32 11.56 -0.37 1.13
C GLU A 32 11.22 -1.77 0.60
N GLU A 33 11.24 -2.76 1.49
CA GLU A 33 10.94 -4.16 1.20
C GLU A 33 9.93 -4.71 2.21
N LEU A 34 9.01 -5.56 1.73
CA LEU A 34 8.08 -6.27 2.60
C LEU A 34 8.72 -7.56 3.12
N SER A 35 8.44 -7.92 4.37
CA SER A 35 8.66 -9.29 4.82
C SER A 35 7.75 -10.24 4.04
N PHE A 36 8.17 -11.52 3.92
CA PHE A 36 7.37 -12.53 3.24
C PHE A 36 5.94 -12.62 3.80
N GLU A 37 5.81 -12.62 5.14
CA GLU A 37 4.52 -12.69 5.83
C GLU A 37 3.62 -11.49 5.50
N LEU A 38 4.18 -10.27 5.52
CA LEU A 38 3.43 -9.06 5.21
C LEU A 38 3.05 -9.01 3.72
N GLY A 39 3.95 -9.43 2.82
CA GLY A 39 3.65 -9.55 1.39
C GLY A 39 2.49 -10.50 1.12
N GLU A 40 2.47 -11.67 1.76
CA GLU A 40 1.37 -12.63 1.63
C GLU A 40 0.05 -12.11 2.24
N GLU A 41 0.10 -11.42 3.37
CA GLU A 41 -1.07 -10.78 3.97
C GLU A 41 -1.67 -9.73 3.02
N ILE A 42 -0.82 -8.90 2.42
CA ILE A 42 -1.23 -7.87 1.48
C ILE A 42 -1.87 -8.52 0.26
N LYS A 43 -1.21 -9.50 -0.38
CA LYS A 43 -1.77 -10.22 -1.53
C LYS A 43 -3.15 -10.78 -1.24
N LYS A 44 -3.37 -11.42 -0.08
CA LYS A 44 -4.68 -11.93 0.32
C LYS A 44 -5.73 -10.83 0.48
N THR A 45 -5.30 -9.64 0.87
CA THR A 45 -6.17 -8.47 1.04
C THR A 45 -6.51 -7.81 -0.30
N VAL A 46 -5.56 -7.78 -1.24
CA VAL A 46 -5.77 -7.17 -2.57
C VAL A 46 -6.37 -8.14 -3.58
N THR A 47 -6.22 -9.46 -3.37
CA THR A 47 -6.87 -10.46 -4.20
C THR A 47 -8.38 -10.31 -4.01
N PRO A 48 -9.16 -10.07 -5.08
CA PRO A 48 -10.61 -9.97 -4.95
C PRO A 48 -11.14 -11.26 -4.32
N LYS A 49 -11.83 -11.15 -3.18
CA LYS A 49 -12.43 -12.31 -2.50
C LYS A 49 -13.42 -13.07 -3.40
N ASP A 50 -13.94 -12.39 -4.41
CA ASP A 50 -14.90 -12.90 -5.39
C ASP A 50 -14.25 -13.36 -6.70
N LEU A 51 -12.91 -13.49 -6.76
CA LEU A 51 -12.22 -14.06 -7.91
C LEU A 51 -12.48 -15.57 -7.96
N VAL A 52 -13.49 -15.98 -8.72
CA VAL A 52 -13.77 -17.39 -8.99
C VAL A 52 -13.09 -17.77 -10.29
N ILE A 53 -12.06 -18.62 -10.22
CA ILE A 53 -11.43 -19.25 -11.38
C ILE A 53 -12.20 -20.55 -11.66
N ASN A 54 -12.88 -20.60 -12.79
CA ASN A 54 -13.56 -21.80 -13.25
C ASN A 54 -12.52 -22.80 -13.81
N ALA A 55 -12.89 -24.09 -13.83
CA ALA A 55 -12.03 -25.17 -14.31
C ALA A 55 -11.66 -25.04 -15.81
N ASP A 56 -12.41 -24.22 -16.57
CA ASP A 56 -12.15 -23.91 -17.98
C ASP A 56 -11.16 -22.75 -18.17
N GLY A 57 -10.60 -22.21 -17.08
CA GLY A 57 -9.68 -21.06 -17.10
C GLY A 57 -10.38 -19.70 -17.20
N SER A 58 -11.71 -19.64 -17.28
CA SER A 58 -12.45 -18.39 -17.19
C SER A 58 -12.49 -17.90 -15.74
N TYR A 59 -12.51 -16.59 -15.53
CA TYR A 59 -12.66 -16.00 -14.21
C TYR A 59 -13.90 -15.11 -14.15
N LYS A 60 -14.64 -15.18 -13.04
CA LYS A 60 -15.68 -14.22 -12.68
C LYS A 60 -15.14 -13.34 -11.56
N MET A 61 -15.28 -12.03 -11.73
CA MET A 61 -14.93 -11.04 -10.73
C MET A 61 -16.11 -10.09 -10.56
N ASN A 62 -16.63 -9.96 -9.34
CA ASN A 62 -17.60 -8.91 -9.02
C ASN A 62 -16.86 -7.58 -8.92
N VAL A 63 -16.98 -6.75 -9.96
CA VAL A 63 -16.32 -5.42 -10.06
C VAL A 63 -16.93 -4.41 -9.08
N GLU A 64 -18.12 -4.70 -8.52
CA GLU A 64 -18.80 -3.83 -7.54
C GLU A 64 -18.06 -3.73 -6.20
N ASN A 65 -17.18 -4.68 -5.88
CA ASN A 65 -16.23 -4.57 -4.77
C ASN A 65 -14.97 -3.86 -5.26
N SER A 66 -15.11 -2.58 -5.61
CA SER A 66 -13.98 -1.68 -5.87
C SER A 66 -12.97 -1.86 -4.73
N VAL A 67 -11.73 -2.21 -5.07
CA VAL A 67 -10.63 -2.50 -4.14
C VAL A 67 -10.50 -1.33 -3.15
N GLN A 68 -11.17 -1.42 -2.00
CA GLN A 68 -11.05 -0.41 -0.97
C GLN A 68 -9.61 -0.43 -0.48
N VAL A 69 -8.98 0.73 -0.41
CA VAL A 69 -7.59 0.82 0.08
C VAL A 69 -7.54 0.23 1.49
N PRO A 70 -6.76 -0.84 1.71
CA PRO A 70 -6.73 -1.50 3.00
C PRO A 70 -5.92 -0.66 3.99
N LEU A 71 -6.57 0.25 4.71
CA LEU A 71 -5.88 1.15 5.67
C LEU A 71 -5.08 0.38 6.73
N ASN A 72 -5.56 -0.79 7.16
CA ASN A 72 -4.84 -1.66 8.09
C ASN A 72 -3.50 -2.17 7.53
N VAL A 73 -3.42 -2.38 6.22
CA VAL A 73 -2.18 -2.70 5.53
C VAL A 73 -1.27 -1.49 5.48
N LEU A 74 -1.81 -0.31 5.15
CA LEU A 74 -1.03 0.93 5.10
C LEU A 74 -0.33 1.22 6.42
N VAL A 75 -1.00 1.06 7.56
CA VAL A 75 -0.38 1.24 8.90
C VAL A 75 0.80 0.29 9.15
N LYS A 76 0.79 -0.92 8.57
CA LYS A 76 1.89 -1.89 8.75
C LYS A 76 3.13 -1.52 7.92
N VAL A 77 2.91 -0.86 6.79
CA VAL A 77 3.92 -0.50 5.80
C VAL A 77 4.53 0.87 6.07
N ILE A 78 3.70 1.83 6.48
CA ILE A 78 4.13 3.19 6.80
C ILE A 78 4.83 3.20 8.16
N LYS A 79 6.07 3.67 8.20
CA LYS A 79 6.87 3.81 9.43
C LYS A 79 6.80 5.21 10.02
N GLY A 80 6.48 6.21 9.20
CA GLY A 80 6.29 7.59 9.63
C GLY A 80 5.81 8.48 8.50
N TRP A 81 5.59 9.75 8.78
CA TRP A 81 5.34 10.79 7.80
C TRP A 81 5.95 12.10 8.32
N SER A 82 5.92 13.17 7.53
CA SER A 82 6.48 14.48 7.88
C SER A 82 5.90 15.07 9.17
N GLU A 83 4.64 14.78 9.46
CA GLU A 83 4.00 15.23 10.71
C GLU A 83 4.41 14.38 11.93
N GLN A 84 4.52 15.00 13.10
CA GLN A 84 4.81 14.29 14.36
C GLN A 84 3.54 13.67 14.97
N VAL A 85 2.72 13.02 14.15
CA VAL A 85 1.51 12.31 14.59
C VAL A 85 1.66 10.82 14.32
N PRO A 86 1.11 9.95 15.18
CA PRO A 86 1.30 8.51 15.04
C PRO A 86 0.56 7.98 13.81
N VAL A 87 1.17 7.02 13.13
CA VAL A 87 0.59 6.32 11.98
C VAL A 87 -0.48 5.36 12.49
N THR A 88 -1.74 5.81 12.48
CA THR A 88 -2.90 5.01 12.89
C THR A 88 -3.95 5.03 11.80
N VAL A 89 -4.86 4.06 11.83
CA VAL A 89 -6.01 4.02 10.90
C VAL A 89 -6.84 5.31 11.00
N GLU A 90 -7.02 5.84 12.21
CA GLU A 90 -7.78 7.07 12.44
C GLU A 90 -7.10 8.29 11.83
N ASN A 91 -5.78 8.39 11.91
CA ASN A 91 -5.04 9.49 11.31
C ASN A 91 -4.95 9.34 9.78
N LEU A 92 -4.82 8.11 9.26
CA LEU A 92 -4.93 7.86 7.82
C LEU A 92 -6.27 8.29 7.25
N LYS A 93 -7.39 8.07 7.97
CA LYS A 93 -8.72 8.51 7.54
C LYS A 93 -8.87 10.03 7.45
N LYS A 94 -7.98 10.81 8.08
CA LYS A 94 -7.96 12.28 8.01
C LYS A 94 -7.18 12.78 6.80
N LEU A 95 -6.34 11.93 6.18
CA LEU A 95 -5.64 12.30 4.95
C LEU A 95 -6.63 12.39 3.79
N ASP A 96 -6.26 13.21 2.80
CA ASP A 96 -7.01 13.29 1.56
C ASP A 96 -7.06 11.91 0.87
N ASN A 97 -8.25 11.48 0.46
CA ASN A 97 -8.45 10.19 -0.20
C ASN A 97 -7.58 10.04 -1.47
N ASN A 98 -7.28 11.14 -2.16
CA ASN A 98 -6.38 11.17 -3.31
C ASN A 98 -4.94 10.79 -2.92
N ILE A 99 -4.47 11.28 -1.76
CA ILE A 99 -3.15 10.91 -1.22
C ILE A 99 -3.13 9.42 -0.88
N ILE A 100 -4.15 8.93 -0.19
CA ILE A 100 -4.28 7.51 0.18
C ILE A 100 -4.29 6.61 -1.05
N ASN A 101 -5.06 6.96 -2.07
CA ASN A 101 -5.16 6.19 -3.30
C ASN A 101 -3.83 6.19 -4.08
N LYS A 102 -3.18 7.35 -4.23
CA LYS A 102 -1.89 7.44 -4.92
C LYS A 102 -0.78 6.72 -4.18
N LEU A 103 -0.75 6.84 -2.85
CA LEU A 103 0.17 6.10 -2.01
C LEU A 103 -0.03 4.60 -2.21
N TRP A 104 -1.27 4.13 -2.17
CA TRP A 104 -1.59 2.72 -2.37
C TRP A 104 -1.11 2.20 -3.73
N ILE A 105 -1.41 2.92 -4.82
CA ILE A 105 -0.94 2.57 -6.16
C ILE A 105 0.59 2.51 -6.20
N LYS A 106 1.27 3.50 -5.63
CA LYS A 106 2.74 3.54 -5.59
C LYS A 106 3.33 2.36 -4.83
N LEU A 107 2.73 1.98 -3.70
CA LEU A 107 3.14 0.80 -2.93
C LEU A 107 2.92 -0.49 -3.72
N GLN A 108 1.81 -0.60 -4.47
CA GLN A 108 1.58 -1.75 -5.34
C GLN A 108 2.65 -1.88 -6.42
N GLU A 109 3.08 -0.77 -7.02
CA GLU A 109 4.19 -0.74 -7.99
C GLU A 109 5.51 -1.15 -7.33
N MET A 110 5.85 -0.53 -6.19
CA MET A 110 7.11 -0.80 -5.47
C MET A 110 7.26 -2.26 -5.06
N TYR A 111 6.18 -2.89 -4.61
CA TYR A 111 6.20 -4.27 -4.12
C TYR A 111 5.84 -5.31 -5.19
N GLY A 112 5.61 -4.89 -6.44
CA GLY A 112 5.19 -5.81 -7.50
C GLY A 112 3.85 -6.49 -7.23
N LEU A 113 2.95 -5.82 -6.50
CA LEU A 113 1.61 -6.33 -6.16
C LEU A 113 0.57 -6.02 -7.25
N SER A 114 0.96 -5.33 -8.33
CA SER A 114 0.06 -5.09 -9.46
C SER A 114 -0.39 -6.44 -10.04
N LEU A 115 -1.69 -6.70 -10.01
CA LEU A 115 -2.31 -7.79 -10.77
C LEU A 115 -2.00 -7.54 -12.26
N ARG A 116 -1.10 -8.32 -12.84
CA ARG A 116 -0.96 -8.45 -14.29
C ARG A 116 -2.02 -9.39 -14.83
#